data_AF-A0A0D3K546-F1
#
_entry.id   AF-A0A0D3K546-F1
#
_cell.length_a   1.000
_cell.length_b   1.000
_cell.length_c   1.000
_cell.angle_alpha   90.00
_cell.angle_beta   90.00
_cell.angle_gamma   90.00
#
_symmetry.space_group_name_H-M   'P 1'
#
loop_
_entity.id
_entity.type
_entity.pdbx_description
1 polymer ?
#
loop_
_entity_poly.entity_id
_entity_poly.type
_entity_poly.pdbx_seq_one_letter_code
_entity_poly.pdbx_strand_id
1 'polypeptide(L)'
;MEDCDLCIIGAGYAGVNALNAASKYLRRGARVFVVARQSGWGGQWVEQYDFVRLHQAYPLYTAGEREWSISGSKPWSHLASKKEILQHFEDVVEANVREKDLELVPLFQYEYGGHSVEQGGRIRLVVRSLLNGGSVTPPPVTICADKLIIATGVNVPVKRPIAFAAPVSAAVHSLCPADILSPRWHSIMKYSRDADKPIWIIGSGKAAMDVICALSLREPGWVSRFRCIAGRGTWFMDREQVDHPVDTDGNLLPVYFLEMCAMFDGKNAQAVYQELSRKGFFHSFVPDAQNFVAGIASKQEIETCRAALTERTRKGHLVDIEESADGLRMKVRSPDGQTHDYVPLERGSFLINCTDNVIEGQLDVQPIISDDGRVLNTQNPLRHSGLSAHLQTHAWFLGLLDGVWQQYIVNPPWNYHQKDTFMLQGIVGHNTRLISAVLPTEILAATKGLGHPPGLPAPTPEWLARVKECTTLIAKRHETMEKARYTDKASPFPRENKEVLGGNIGARGCG
;
A
#
# COMPACT_ATOMS: atom_id res chain seq x y z
N MET A 1 -30.80 2.96 -17.49
CA MET A 1 -29.54 2.65 -18.18
C MET A 1 -28.89 3.98 -18.42
N GLU A 2 -27.64 4.14 -17.99
CA GLU A 2 -26.94 5.42 -18.02
C GLU A 2 -25.81 5.36 -19.03
N ASP A 3 -25.71 6.38 -19.89
CA ASP A 3 -24.64 6.51 -20.86
C ASP A 3 -23.52 7.41 -20.34
N CYS A 4 -22.26 7.11 -20.65
CA CYS A 4 -21.13 7.99 -20.35
C CYS A 4 -19.96 7.83 -21.33
N ASP A 5 -19.11 8.87 -21.43
CA ASP A 5 -17.89 8.82 -22.25
C ASP A 5 -16.81 7.96 -21.57
N LEU A 6 -16.77 7.96 -20.23
CA LEU A 6 -15.81 7.19 -19.43
C LEU A 6 -16.44 6.64 -18.16
N CYS A 7 -16.15 5.39 -17.82
CA CYS A 7 -16.41 4.83 -16.49
C CYS A 7 -15.08 4.46 -15.82
N ILE A 8 -14.92 4.82 -14.54
CA ILE A 8 -13.75 4.49 -13.72
C ILE A 8 -14.19 3.63 -12.54
N ILE A 9 -13.56 2.47 -12.36
CA ILE A 9 -13.76 1.60 -11.20
C ILE A 9 -12.65 1.87 -10.18
N GLY A 10 -13.04 2.42 -9.04
CA GLY A 10 -12.16 2.78 -7.93
C GLY A 10 -12.01 4.30 -7.79
N ALA A 11 -12.23 4.79 -6.56
CA ALA A 11 -12.07 6.20 -6.18
C ALA A 11 -10.84 6.42 -5.28
N GLY A 12 -9.87 5.51 -5.35
CA GLY A 12 -8.61 5.58 -4.60
C GLY A 12 -7.52 6.36 -5.33
N TYR A 13 -6.28 6.26 -4.82
CA TYR A 13 -5.13 6.96 -5.40
C TYR A 13 -4.95 6.69 -6.91
N ALA A 14 -5.15 5.44 -7.34
CA ALA A 14 -5.12 5.08 -8.76
C ALA A 14 -6.27 5.73 -9.54
N GLY A 15 -7.50 5.69 -9.02
CA GLY A 15 -8.68 6.29 -9.66
C GLY A 15 -8.57 7.81 -9.83
N VAL A 16 -8.06 8.51 -8.82
CA VAL A 16 -7.80 9.96 -8.86
C VAL A 16 -6.74 10.29 -9.91
N ASN A 17 -5.65 9.52 -9.98
CA ASN A 17 -4.61 9.68 -11.01
C ASN A 17 -5.15 9.38 -12.42
N ALA A 18 -5.95 8.32 -12.58
CA ALA A 18 -6.58 7.98 -13.84
C ALA A 18 -7.53 9.09 -14.31
N LEU A 19 -8.39 9.61 -13.43
CA LEU A 19 -9.28 10.73 -13.76
C LEU A 19 -8.48 11.98 -14.16
N ASN A 20 -7.43 12.30 -13.40
CA ASN A 20 -6.58 13.45 -13.71
C ASN A 20 -5.88 13.36 -15.07
N ALA A 21 -5.37 12.17 -15.43
CA ALA A 21 -4.78 11.95 -16.74
C ALA A 21 -5.83 11.95 -17.85
N ALA A 22 -6.96 11.25 -17.65
CA ALA A 22 -8.03 11.12 -18.63
C ALA A 22 -8.70 12.46 -18.96
N SER A 23 -8.90 13.34 -17.98
CA SER A 23 -9.56 14.65 -18.16
C SER A 23 -8.89 15.50 -19.25
N LYS A 24 -7.57 15.34 -19.45
CA LYS A 24 -6.80 16.05 -20.48
C LYS A 24 -7.23 15.69 -21.90
N TYR A 25 -7.72 14.47 -22.10
CA TYR A 25 -8.12 13.92 -23.40
C TYR A 25 -9.64 13.90 -23.60
N LEU A 26 -10.41 13.97 -22.53
CA LEU A 26 -11.85 14.09 -22.61
C LEU A 26 -12.27 15.46 -23.19
N ARG A 27 -13.35 15.45 -23.98
CA ARG A 27 -14.00 16.66 -24.44
C ARG A 27 -14.60 17.43 -23.26
N ARG A 28 -14.76 18.74 -23.44
CA ARG A 28 -15.50 19.57 -22.48
C ARG A 28 -16.93 19.05 -22.35
N GLY A 29 -17.47 18.97 -21.13
CA GLY A 29 -18.82 18.40 -20.93
C GLY A 29 -18.89 16.87 -21.05
N ALA A 30 -17.76 16.16 -21.02
CA ALA A 30 -17.78 14.69 -21.02
C ALA A 30 -18.41 14.17 -19.71
N ARG A 31 -19.23 13.13 -19.83
CA ARG A 31 -19.89 12.46 -18.71
C ARG A 31 -19.02 11.33 -18.21
N VAL A 32 -18.71 11.35 -16.91
CA VAL A 32 -17.78 10.40 -16.29
C VAL A 32 -18.43 9.76 -15.07
N PHE A 33 -18.57 8.44 -15.08
CA PHE A 33 -19.01 7.68 -13.92
C PHE A 33 -17.81 7.20 -13.11
N VAL A 34 -17.86 7.33 -11.79
CA VAL A 34 -16.85 6.77 -10.88
C VAL A 34 -17.54 5.85 -9.90
N VAL A 35 -17.19 4.57 -9.92
CA VAL A 35 -17.81 3.55 -9.09
C VAL A 35 -16.82 3.12 -8.02
N ALA A 36 -17.21 3.20 -6.74
CA ALA A 36 -16.36 2.75 -5.65
C ALA A 36 -17.15 2.19 -4.47
N ARG A 37 -16.52 1.27 -3.74
CA ARG A 37 -17.10 0.65 -2.54
C ARG A 37 -17.10 1.58 -1.34
N GLN A 38 -16.16 2.53 -1.31
CA GLN A 38 -16.01 3.52 -0.26
C GLN A 38 -17.11 4.58 -0.33
N SER A 39 -17.30 5.30 0.77
CA SER A 39 -18.25 6.42 0.88
C SER A 39 -17.80 7.70 0.17
N GLY A 40 -16.56 7.77 -0.31
CA GLY A 40 -15.99 8.95 -0.94
C GLY A 40 -14.68 8.68 -1.66
N TRP A 41 -14.08 9.75 -2.17
CA TRP A 41 -12.72 9.74 -2.69
C TRP A 41 -11.71 9.38 -1.59
N GLY A 42 -10.68 8.62 -1.93
CA GLY A 42 -9.66 8.16 -0.98
C GLY A 42 -9.27 6.70 -1.14
N GLY A 43 -10.19 5.84 -1.56
CA GLY A 43 -9.95 4.39 -1.61
C GLY A 43 -9.58 3.88 -0.22
N GLN A 44 -8.43 3.19 -0.08
CA GLN A 44 -8.01 2.66 1.23
C GLN A 44 -7.95 3.73 2.33
N TRP A 45 -7.62 4.99 1.99
CA TRP A 45 -7.44 6.06 2.98
C TRP A 45 -8.72 6.42 3.73
N VAL A 46 -9.90 6.17 3.15
CA VAL A 46 -11.20 6.41 3.80
C VAL A 46 -11.32 5.58 5.08
N GLU A 47 -10.87 4.33 5.03
CA GLU A 47 -11.06 3.31 6.07
C GLU A 47 -9.83 3.12 6.97
N GLN A 48 -8.77 3.92 6.77
CA GLN A 48 -7.58 3.88 7.62
C GLN A 48 -7.80 4.60 8.95
N TYR A 49 -6.93 4.31 9.92
CA TYR A 49 -6.90 4.94 11.24
C TYR A 49 -6.56 6.44 11.17
N ASP A 50 -7.12 7.24 12.08
CA ASP A 50 -7.05 8.70 11.96
C ASP A 50 -5.66 9.32 12.19
N PHE A 51 -4.76 8.59 12.83
CA PHE A 51 -3.38 9.03 13.05
C PHE A 51 -2.40 8.52 11.98
N VAL A 52 -2.88 7.86 10.91
CA VAL A 52 -2.02 7.46 9.79
C VAL A 52 -1.44 8.68 9.08
N ARG A 53 -0.18 8.57 8.66
CA ARG A 53 0.51 9.55 7.83
C ARG A 53 1.23 8.87 6.68
N LEU A 54 1.56 9.64 5.64
CA LEU A 54 2.45 9.17 4.58
C LEU A 54 3.80 8.74 5.15
N HIS A 55 4.43 7.78 4.49
CA HIS A 55 5.77 7.34 4.87
C HIS A 55 6.88 8.25 4.33
N GLN A 56 6.59 8.89 3.20
CA GLN A 56 7.46 9.80 2.44
C GLN A 56 6.84 11.20 2.40
N ALA A 57 7.65 12.17 2.01
CA ALA A 57 7.24 13.55 1.77
C ALA A 57 5.97 13.66 0.88
N TYR A 58 5.02 14.50 1.29
CA TYR A 58 3.73 14.67 0.60
C TYR A 58 3.84 15.03 -0.90
N PRO A 59 4.83 15.81 -1.39
CA PRO A 59 4.90 16.18 -2.80
C PRO A 59 5.09 14.98 -3.74
N LEU A 60 5.70 13.90 -3.24
CA LEU A 60 5.90 12.66 -3.99
C LEU A 60 4.63 11.80 -4.08
N TYR A 61 3.59 12.14 -3.31
CA TYR A 61 2.33 11.41 -3.28
C TYR A 61 1.19 12.28 -3.84
N THR A 62 1.20 12.53 -5.15
CA THR A 62 0.18 13.37 -5.81
C THR A 62 -0.40 12.72 -7.07
N ALA A 63 -1.38 13.39 -7.68
CA ALA A 63 -1.96 13.03 -8.97
C ALA A 63 -1.26 13.78 -10.10
N GLY A 64 -0.33 13.12 -10.79
CA GLY A 64 0.42 13.71 -11.89
C GLY A 64 1.13 15.00 -11.53
N GLU A 65 0.68 16.10 -12.13
CA GLU A 65 1.17 17.47 -12.00
C GLU A 65 0.52 18.29 -10.88
N ARG A 66 -0.50 17.75 -10.22
CA ARG A 66 -1.31 18.52 -9.28
C ARG A 66 -0.53 18.92 -8.04
N GLU A 67 -0.60 20.20 -7.70
CA GLU A 67 -0.09 20.75 -6.45
C GLU A 67 -1.03 20.43 -5.30
N TRP A 68 -0.45 20.24 -4.12
CA TRP A 68 -1.23 20.17 -2.89
C TRP A 68 -1.61 21.57 -2.41
N SER A 69 -2.80 21.72 -1.84
CA SER A 69 -3.23 22.97 -1.20
C SER A 69 -2.36 23.36 0.00
N ILE A 70 -1.69 22.40 0.63
CA ILE A 70 -0.74 22.65 1.73
C ILE A 70 0.65 23.08 1.25
N SER A 71 0.93 23.09 -0.06
CA SER A 71 2.21 23.53 -0.60
C SER A 71 2.54 24.96 -0.18
N GLY A 72 3.76 25.18 0.32
CA GLY A 72 4.22 26.46 0.86
C GLY A 72 3.82 26.73 2.32
N SER A 73 2.77 26.09 2.82
CA SER A 73 2.37 26.18 4.24
C SER A 73 3.03 25.13 5.14
N LYS A 74 3.51 24.05 4.52
CA LYS A 74 4.23 22.94 5.17
C LYS A 74 5.60 22.77 4.51
N PRO A 75 6.62 22.33 5.27
CA PRO A 75 7.91 21.98 4.68
C PRO A 75 7.75 20.80 3.71
N TRP A 76 8.65 20.71 2.73
CA TRP A 76 8.62 19.64 1.71
C TRP A 76 8.58 18.23 2.34
N SER A 77 9.32 18.02 3.44
CA SER A 77 9.39 16.77 4.19
C SER A 77 8.16 16.45 5.06
N HIS A 78 7.11 17.28 5.03
CA HIS A 78 5.89 17.04 5.80
C HIS A 78 5.23 15.72 5.36
N LEU A 79 4.87 14.90 6.34
CA LEU A 79 4.17 13.64 6.15
C LEU A 79 2.67 13.91 6.26
N ALA A 80 1.98 14.00 5.11
CA ALA A 80 0.57 14.29 5.08
C ALA A 80 -0.25 13.27 5.88
N SER A 81 -1.17 13.77 6.68
CA SER A 81 -2.17 13.01 7.43
C SER A 81 -3.26 12.45 6.52
N LYS A 82 -4.02 11.46 7.01
CA LYS A 82 -5.25 10.98 6.35
C LYS A 82 -6.13 12.12 5.84
N LYS A 83 -6.42 13.11 6.69
CA LYS A 83 -7.29 14.24 6.32
C LYS A 83 -6.72 15.06 5.16
N GLU A 84 -5.43 15.38 5.22
CA GLU A 84 -4.76 16.13 4.14
C GLU A 84 -4.76 15.33 2.82
N ILE A 85 -4.55 14.01 2.88
CA ILE A 85 -4.60 13.13 1.69
C ILE A 85 -6.00 13.12 1.07
N LEU A 86 -7.04 12.94 1.89
CA LEU A 86 -8.42 12.91 1.41
C LEU A 86 -8.81 14.26 0.79
N GLN A 87 -8.47 15.37 1.45
CA GLN A 87 -8.69 16.72 0.93
C GLN A 87 -7.97 16.93 -0.40
N HIS A 88 -6.70 16.52 -0.51
CA HIS A 88 -5.95 16.64 -1.76
C HIS A 88 -6.60 15.88 -2.92
N PHE A 89 -7.16 14.69 -2.65
CA PHE A 89 -7.85 13.95 -3.70
C PHE A 89 -9.14 14.64 -4.14
N GLU A 90 -9.91 15.21 -3.22
CA GLU A 90 -11.09 16.03 -3.53
C GLU A 90 -10.69 17.27 -4.35
N ASP A 91 -9.66 18.01 -3.92
CA ASP A 91 -9.14 19.20 -4.61
C ASP A 91 -8.76 18.87 -6.07
N VAL A 92 -8.09 17.74 -6.31
CA VAL A 92 -7.73 17.27 -7.65
C VAL A 92 -8.96 16.97 -8.50
N VAL A 93 -9.94 16.27 -7.94
CA VAL A 93 -11.17 15.90 -8.66
C VAL A 93 -11.96 17.16 -9.03
N GLU A 94 -12.16 18.07 -8.08
CA GLU A 94 -12.84 19.34 -8.29
C GLU A 94 -12.15 20.21 -9.35
N ALA A 95 -10.82 20.25 -9.34
CA ALA A 95 -10.05 20.95 -10.37
C ALA A 95 -10.32 20.37 -11.76
N ASN A 96 -10.32 19.05 -11.91
CA ASN A 96 -10.63 18.38 -13.18
C ASN A 96 -12.07 18.67 -13.65
N VAL A 97 -13.04 18.65 -12.73
CA VAL A 97 -14.44 18.99 -13.04
C VAL A 97 -14.54 20.42 -13.54
N ARG A 98 -13.94 21.39 -12.84
CA ARG A 98 -14.00 22.80 -13.21
C ARG A 98 -13.29 23.12 -14.52
N GLU A 99 -12.09 22.57 -14.71
CA GLU A 99 -11.25 22.86 -15.89
C GLU A 99 -11.83 22.29 -17.19
N LYS A 100 -12.51 21.14 -17.10
CA LYS A 100 -13.05 20.42 -18.25
C LYS A 100 -14.58 20.40 -18.31
N ASP A 101 -15.24 21.06 -17.35
CA ASP A 101 -16.69 21.09 -17.25
C ASP A 101 -17.27 19.67 -17.28
N LEU A 102 -16.66 18.74 -16.53
CA LEU A 102 -17.03 17.32 -16.57
C LEU A 102 -18.37 17.12 -15.87
N GLU A 103 -19.26 16.34 -16.49
CA GLU A 103 -20.44 15.80 -15.81
C GLU A 103 -20.02 14.57 -15.01
N LEU A 104 -19.47 14.80 -13.82
CA LEU A 104 -18.97 13.74 -12.95
C LEU A 104 -20.11 13.15 -12.09
N VAL A 105 -20.33 11.85 -12.24
CA VAL A 105 -21.35 11.08 -11.50
C VAL A 105 -20.66 10.08 -10.56
N PRO A 106 -20.47 10.43 -9.28
CA PRO A 106 -19.92 9.49 -8.30
C PRO A 106 -21.00 8.50 -7.83
N LEU A 107 -20.73 7.21 -8.01
CA LEU A 107 -21.47 6.08 -7.45
C LEU A 107 -20.65 5.45 -6.32
N PHE A 108 -20.64 6.12 -5.18
CA PHE A 108 -20.01 5.64 -3.94
C PHE A 108 -20.90 4.64 -3.20
N GLN A 109 -20.26 3.72 -2.49
CA GLN A 109 -20.91 2.53 -1.91
C GLN A 109 -21.65 1.70 -2.96
N TYR A 110 -21.04 1.55 -4.14
CA TYR A 110 -21.45 0.60 -5.16
C TYR A 110 -20.34 -0.40 -5.44
N GLU A 111 -20.74 -1.64 -5.74
CA GLU A 111 -19.85 -2.71 -6.14
C GLU A 111 -20.03 -3.01 -7.62
N TYR A 112 -18.89 -3.08 -8.32
CA TYR A 112 -18.78 -3.46 -9.71
C TYR A 112 -18.57 -4.97 -9.80
N GLY A 113 -19.44 -5.66 -10.54
CA GLY A 113 -19.43 -7.13 -10.65
C GLY A 113 -18.83 -7.68 -11.95
N GLY A 114 -18.47 -6.83 -12.91
CA GLY A 114 -18.01 -7.24 -14.24
C GLY A 114 -18.54 -6.35 -15.37
N HIS A 115 -17.98 -6.52 -16.57
CA HIS A 115 -18.40 -5.82 -17.78
C HIS A 115 -18.45 -6.78 -18.97
N SER A 116 -19.14 -6.34 -20.02
CA SER A 116 -19.14 -6.98 -21.34
C SER A 116 -19.05 -5.91 -22.43
N VAL A 117 -18.42 -6.22 -23.55
CA VAL A 117 -18.43 -5.36 -24.74
C VAL A 117 -19.62 -5.73 -25.60
N GLU A 118 -20.51 -4.78 -25.87
CA GLU A 118 -21.70 -4.96 -26.69
C GLU A 118 -21.40 -4.91 -28.20
N GLN A 119 -22.35 -5.35 -29.01
CA GLN A 119 -22.31 -5.15 -30.46
C GLN A 119 -22.31 -3.64 -30.76
N GLY A 120 -21.26 -3.15 -31.43
CA GLY A 120 -21.00 -1.72 -31.60
C GLY A 120 -19.87 -1.18 -30.73
N GLY A 121 -19.31 -2.01 -29.85
CA GLY A 121 -18.09 -1.70 -29.10
C GLY A 121 -18.30 -0.87 -27.84
N ARG A 122 -19.53 -0.67 -27.37
CA ARG A 122 -19.75 0.01 -26.08
C ARG A 122 -19.62 -0.98 -24.93
N ILE A 123 -19.15 -0.51 -23.79
CA ILE A 123 -18.92 -1.33 -22.61
C ILE A 123 -20.14 -1.25 -21.71
N ARG A 124 -20.82 -2.36 -21.49
CA ARG A 124 -21.91 -2.47 -20.53
C ARG A 124 -21.42 -3.08 -19.22
N LEU A 125 -21.75 -2.41 -18.12
CA LEU A 125 -21.49 -2.91 -16.77
C LEU A 125 -22.70 -2.70 -15.86
N VAL A 126 -22.82 -3.57 -14.85
CA VAL A 126 -23.87 -3.48 -13.82
C VAL A 126 -23.20 -3.29 -12.48
N VAL A 127 -23.65 -2.27 -11.75
CA VAL A 127 -23.16 -1.96 -10.40
C VAL A 127 -24.29 -2.05 -9.40
N ARG A 128 -23.98 -2.54 -8.19
CA ARG A 128 -24.98 -2.81 -7.14
C ARG A 128 -24.67 -1.97 -5.91
N SER A 129 -25.69 -1.41 -5.28
CA SER A 129 -25.50 -0.65 -4.05
C SER A 129 -25.10 -1.57 -2.89
N LEU A 130 -24.17 -1.09 -2.07
CA LEU A 130 -23.72 -1.71 -0.81
C LEU A 130 -24.45 -1.13 0.41
N LEU A 131 -25.36 -0.17 0.21
CA LEU A 131 -26.19 0.39 1.28
C LEU A 131 -27.17 -0.66 1.79
N ASN A 132 -26.78 -1.33 2.86
CA ASN A 132 -27.62 -2.27 3.61
C ASN A 132 -28.08 -1.57 4.89
N GLY A 133 -29.08 -0.68 4.79
CA GLY A 133 -29.53 0.14 5.93
C GLY A 133 -31.01 0.48 5.97
N GLY A 134 -31.82 -0.03 5.04
CA GLY A 134 -33.26 0.19 5.01
C GLY A 134 -34.01 -1.02 4.43
N SER A 135 -35.34 -1.01 4.49
CA SER A 135 -36.22 -2.04 3.93
C SER A 135 -36.17 -2.14 2.40
N VAL A 136 -35.45 -1.23 1.72
CA VAL A 136 -35.34 -1.17 0.26
C VAL A 136 -33.87 -1.04 -0.13
N THR A 137 -33.34 -2.08 -0.78
CA THR A 137 -32.04 -2.03 -1.46
C THR A 137 -32.19 -1.23 -2.75
N PRO A 138 -31.35 -0.22 -3.03
CA PRO A 138 -31.40 0.50 -4.30
C PRO A 138 -31.25 -0.47 -5.49
N PRO A 139 -32.00 -0.28 -6.59
CA PRO A 139 -31.88 -1.14 -7.75
C PRO A 139 -30.48 -1.06 -8.35
N PRO A 140 -29.99 -2.14 -9.01
CA PRO A 140 -28.73 -2.11 -9.73
C PRO A 140 -28.75 -1.02 -10.82
N VAL A 141 -27.63 -0.32 -10.99
CA VAL A 141 -27.46 0.66 -12.07
C VAL A 141 -26.72 -0.01 -13.23
N THR A 142 -27.29 0.09 -14.43
CA THR A 142 -26.63 -0.35 -15.66
C THR A 142 -26.00 0.87 -16.33
N ILE A 143 -24.70 0.79 -16.59
CA ILE A 143 -23.92 1.84 -17.25
C ILE A 143 -23.42 1.32 -18.60
N CYS A 144 -23.54 2.15 -19.64
CA CYS A 144 -22.95 1.93 -20.96
C CYS A 144 -21.90 3.02 -21.20
N ALA A 145 -20.63 2.62 -21.33
CA ALA A 145 -19.48 3.51 -21.42
C ALA A 145 -18.73 3.32 -22.74
N ASP A 146 -18.15 4.39 -23.29
CA ASP A 146 -17.29 4.27 -24.47
C ASP A 146 -15.90 3.74 -24.10
N LYS A 147 -15.45 4.04 -22.88
CA LYS A 147 -14.17 3.59 -22.29
C LYS A 147 -14.36 3.20 -20.83
N LEU A 148 -13.57 2.23 -20.37
CA LEU A 148 -13.53 1.79 -18.97
C LEU A 148 -12.09 1.80 -18.45
N ILE A 149 -11.87 2.40 -17.28
CA ILE A 149 -10.62 2.27 -16.54
C ILE A 149 -10.89 1.51 -15.25
N ILE A 150 -10.19 0.40 -15.04
CA ILE A 150 -10.18 -0.35 -13.78
C ILE A 150 -8.97 0.12 -12.97
N ALA A 151 -9.24 0.92 -11.93
CA ALA A 151 -8.28 1.61 -11.09
C ALA A 151 -8.42 1.24 -9.60
N THR A 152 -8.56 -0.06 -9.34
CA THR A 152 -8.68 -0.64 -7.99
C THR A 152 -7.34 -0.70 -7.22
N GLY A 153 -6.23 -0.29 -7.85
CA GLY A 153 -4.90 -0.34 -7.25
C GLY A 153 -4.49 -1.79 -6.96
N VAL A 154 -4.07 -2.06 -5.72
CA VAL A 154 -3.85 -3.44 -5.22
C VAL A 154 -5.06 -4.01 -4.48
N ASN A 155 -6.21 -3.33 -4.56
CA ASN A 155 -7.50 -3.73 -3.99
C ASN A 155 -7.43 -4.06 -2.47
N VAL A 156 -6.64 -3.34 -1.68
CA VAL A 156 -6.44 -3.62 -0.24
C VAL A 156 -7.80 -3.73 0.47
N PRO A 157 -8.10 -4.85 1.15
CA PRO A 157 -9.35 -5.02 1.86
C PRO A 157 -9.32 -4.21 3.15
N VAL A 158 -10.49 -3.81 3.65
CA VAL A 158 -10.56 -3.13 4.94
C VAL A 158 -10.02 -4.03 6.04
N LYS A 159 -9.11 -3.49 6.85
CA LYS A 159 -8.52 -4.22 7.97
C LYS A 159 -9.60 -4.54 8.99
N ARG A 160 -9.65 -5.79 9.43
CA ARG A 160 -10.61 -6.26 10.46
C ARG A 160 -9.87 -6.69 11.72
N PRO A 161 -10.51 -6.58 12.89
CA PRO A 161 -10.07 -7.29 14.09
C PRO A 161 -9.90 -8.79 13.82
N ILE A 162 -9.03 -9.44 14.59
CA ILE A 162 -8.87 -10.90 14.50
C ILE A 162 -10.15 -11.57 15.02
N ALA A 163 -10.75 -12.43 14.21
CA ALA A 163 -11.92 -13.20 14.61
C ALA A 163 -11.50 -14.42 15.44
N PHE A 164 -11.96 -14.47 16.68
CA PHE A 164 -11.78 -15.61 17.58
C PHE A 164 -13.12 -16.36 17.75
N ALA A 165 -13.06 -17.67 17.95
CA ALA A 165 -14.24 -18.45 18.32
C ALA A 165 -14.63 -18.19 19.79
N ALA A 166 -15.88 -18.50 20.14
CA ALA A 166 -16.28 -18.57 21.55
C ALA A 166 -15.56 -19.74 22.24
N PRO A 167 -15.16 -19.63 23.53
CA PRO A 167 -15.42 -18.50 24.45
C PRO A 167 -14.39 -17.36 24.37
N VAL A 168 -13.30 -17.52 23.61
CA VAL A 168 -12.19 -16.57 23.53
C VAL A 168 -12.65 -15.17 23.09
N SER A 169 -13.55 -15.09 22.11
CA SER A 169 -14.07 -13.81 21.61
C SER A 169 -14.75 -12.96 22.68
N ALA A 170 -15.28 -13.56 23.75
CA ALA A 170 -15.87 -12.86 24.88
C ALA A 170 -14.84 -12.49 25.98
N ALA A 171 -13.62 -13.03 25.87
CA ALA A 171 -12.61 -12.94 26.91
C ALA A 171 -11.49 -11.92 26.61
N VAL A 172 -11.44 -11.38 25.38
CA VAL A 172 -10.41 -10.42 24.93
C VAL A 172 -11.03 -9.31 24.08
N HIS A 173 -10.37 -8.15 24.03
CA HIS A 173 -10.73 -7.06 23.12
C HIS A 173 -9.92 -7.19 21.82
N SER A 174 -10.50 -7.81 20.80
CA SER A 174 -9.87 -7.88 19.47
C SER A 174 -10.19 -6.62 18.66
N LEU A 175 -9.15 -5.93 18.18
CA LEU A 175 -9.23 -4.60 17.59
C LEU A 175 -8.33 -4.49 16.35
N CYS A 176 -8.51 -3.41 15.60
CA CYS A 176 -7.60 -2.96 14.56
C CYS A 176 -7.11 -1.53 14.85
N PRO A 177 -6.05 -1.03 14.18
CA PRO A 177 -5.57 0.33 14.35
C PRO A 177 -6.65 1.42 14.27
N ALA A 178 -7.70 1.24 13.45
CA ALA A 178 -8.79 2.22 13.31
C ALA A 178 -9.68 2.33 14.55
N ASP A 179 -9.68 1.32 15.42
CA ASP A 179 -10.40 1.37 16.69
C ASP A 179 -9.65 2.19 17.75
N ILE A 180 -8.34 2.38 17.59
CA ILE A 180 -7.44 2.96 18.59
C ILE A 180 -7.61 4.47 18.66
N LEU A 181 -7.65 5.02 19.88
CA LEU A 181 -7.95 6.44 20.18
C LEU A 181 -9.37 6.90 19.76
N SER A 182 -10.23 5.98 19.34
CA SER A 182 -11.65 6.26 19.14
C SER A 182 -12.36 6.56 20.48
N PRO A 183 -13.54 7.22 20.47
CA PRO A 183 -14.34 7.40 21.68
C PRO A 183 -14.66 6.07 22.39
N ARG A 184 -14.92 5.00 21.62
CA ARG A 184 -15.17 3.66 22.17
C ARG A 184 -13.94 3.10 22.87
N TRP A 185 -12.76 3.23 22.25
CA TRP A 185 -11.50 2.81 22.86
C TRP A 185 -11.24 3.54 24.18
N HIS A 186 -11.37 4.87 24.21
CA HIS A 186 -11.18 5.65 25.43
C HIS A 186 -12.14 5.23 26.54
N SER A 187 -13.40 4.92 26.21
CA SER A 187 -14.37 4.45 27.18
C SER A 187 -13.92 3.15 27.85
N ILE A 188 -13.49 2.16 27.05
CA ILE A 188 -13.03 0.87 27.58
C ILE A 188 -11.73 1.04 28.37
N MET A 189 -10.78 1.81 27.85
CA MET A 189 -9.46 1.98 28.45
C MET A 189 -9.45 2.78 29.76
N LYS A 190 -10.48 3.59 30.04
CA LYS A 190 -10.54 4.45 31.24
C LYS A 190 -11.57 3.99 32.27
N TYR A 191 -12.65 3.35 31.85
CA TYR A 191 -13.81 3.10 32.72
C TYR A 191 -14.24 1.63 32.79
N SER A 192 -13.61 0.72 32.06
CA SER A 192 -13.93 -0.71 32.17
C SER A 192 -13.10 -1.41 33.26
N ARG A 193 -13.55 -2.60 33.68
CA ARG A 193 -12.76 -3.49 34.56
C ARG A 193 -11.45 -3.99 33.92
N ASP A 194 -11.32 -3.84 32.60
CA ASP A 194 -10.15 -4.25 31.83
C ASP A 194 -9.18 -3.07 31.60
N ALA A 195 -9.45 -1.90 32.21
CA ALA A 195 -8.72 -0.66 31.97
C ALA A 195 -7.22 -0.74 32.26
N ASP A 196 -6.74 -1.70 33.04
CA ASP A 196 -5.33 -1.92 33.40
C ASP A 196 -4.66 -3.07 32.61
N LYS A 197 -5.42 -3.79 31.77
CA LYS A 197 -4.96 -5.03 31.11
C LYS A 197 -3.88 -4.83 30.04
N PRO A 198 -3.07 -5.85 29.74
CA PRO A 198 -2.05 -5.75 28.69
C PRO A 198 -2.59 -5.35 27.32
N ILE A 199 -1.78 -4.62 26.56
CA ILE A 199 -2.07 -4.21 25.18
C ILE A 199 -1.08 -4.92 24.26
N TRP A 200 -1.57 -5.92 23.54
CA TRP A 200 -0.81 -6.70 22.58
C TRP A 200 -0.92 -6.11 21.19
N ILE A 201 0.23 -5.77 20.62
CA ILE A 201 0.37 -5.25 19.27
C ILE A 201 0.84 -6.43 18.40
N ILE A 202 0.01 -6.86 17.48
CA ILE A 202 0.26 -8.05 16.65
C ILE A 202 0.82 -7.60 15.30
N GLY A 203 2.12 -7.83 15.09
CA GLY A 203 2.89 -7.38 13.94
C GLY A 203 3.92 -6.30 14.29
N SER A 204 4.91 -6.13 13.41
CA SER A 204 5.97 -5.12 13.54
C SER A 204 6.11 -4.22 12.31
N GLY A 205 5.08 -4.17 11.47
CA GLY A 205 5.07 -3.32 10.28
C GLY A 205 4.73 -1.86 10.58
N LYS A 206 4.46 -1.11 9.53
CA LYS A 206 4.13 0.32 9.64
C LYS A 206 2.92 0.63 10.52
N ALA A 207 1.83 -0.12 10.36
CA ALA A 207 0.66 0.04 11.22
C ALA A 207 0.97 -0.20 12.71
N ALA A 208 1.86 -1.15 13.03
CA ALA A 208 2.28 -1.37 14.41
C ALA A 208 3.08 -0.18 14.95
N MET A 209 4.03 0.31 14.16
CA MET A 209 4.84 1.48 14.52
C MET A 209 3.97 2.71 14.75
N ASP A 210 3.01 2.99 13.86
CA ASP A 210 2.10 4.14 14.01
C ASP A 210 1.26 4.03 15.29
N VAL A 211 0.75 2.84 15.61
CA VAL A 211 0.01 2.58 16.87
C VAL A 211 0.92 2.83 18.08
N ILE A 212 2.14 2.30 18.09
CA ILE A 212 3.09 2.46 19.19
C ILE A 212 3.43 3.94 19.38
N CYS A 213 3.82 4.64 18.31
CA CYS A 213 4.19 6.05 18.34
C CYS A 213 3.00 6.93 18.78
N ALA A 214 1.82 6.73 18.21
CA ALA A 214 0.63 7.51 18.54
C ALA A 214 0.22 7.34 20.01
N LEU A 215 0.20 6.11 20.52
CA LEU A 215 -0.14 5.85 21.92
C LEU A 215 0.96 6.32 22.88
N SER A 216 2.24 6.14 22.53
CA SER A 216 3.35 6.59 23.39
C SER A 216 3.35 8.10 23.56
N LEU A 217 3.00 8.85 22.51
CA LEU A 217 2.93 10.31 22.54
C LEU A 217 1.67 10.82 23.27
N ARG A 218 0.51 10.23 23.00
CA ARG A 218 -0.79 10.76 23.46
C ARG A 218 -1.22 10.20 24.81
N GLU A 219 -0.84 8.97 25.12
CA GLU A 219 -1.25 8.23 26.31
C GLU A 219 -0.04 7.51 26.94
N PRO A 220 1.01 8.26 27.37
CA PRO A 220 2.27 7.70 27.85
C PRO A 220 2.10 6.79 29.08
N GLY A 221 1.05 6.99 29.87
CA GLY A 221 0.71 6.15 31.03
C GLY A 221 0.39 4.70 30.67
N TRP A 222 0.14 4.37 29.39
CA TRP A 222 -0.15 2.99 28.96
C TRP A 222 1.06 2.25 28.41
N VAL A 223 2.20 2.92 28.21
CA VAL A 223 3.38 2.33 27.55
C VAL A 223 3.88 1.07 28.27
N SER A 224 3.84 1.04 29.60
CA SER A 224 4.23 -0.13 30.42
C SER A 224 3.37 -1.39 30.14
N ARG A 225 2.18 -1.21 29.57
CA ARG A 225 1.23 -2.28 29.22
C ARG A 225 1.47 -2.84 27.82
N PHE A 226 2.28 -2.19 26.99
CA PHE A 226 2.52 -2.65 25.62
C PHE A 226 3.30 -3.95 25.62
N ARG A 227 2.89 -4.86 24.74
CA ARG A 227 3.57 -6.10 24.38
C ARG A 227 3.49 -6.26 22.87
N CYS A 228 4.48 -6.88 22.24
CA CYS A 228 4.50 -7.04 20.78
C CYS A 228 4.77 -8.49 20.36
N ILE A 229 3.94 -9.02 19.47
CA ILE A 229 4.21 -10.26 18.73
C ILE A 229 4.66 -9.85 17.31
N ALA A 230 5.97 -9.85 17.07
CA ALA A 230 6.58 -9.15 15.95
C ALA A 230 6.64 -9.93 14.62
N GLY A 231 6.13 -11.17 14.56
CA GLY A 231 6.47 -12.04 13.42
C GLY A 231 7.98 -12.26 13.38
N ARG A 232 8.59 -12.04 12.22
CA ARG A 232 10.06 -12.12 12.07
C ARG A 232 10.78 -10.77 12.21
N GLY A 233 10.06 -9.71 12.56
CA GLY A 233 10.59 -8.34 12.55
C GLY A 233 10.61 -7.72 11.16
N THR A 234 10.63 -6.39 11.10
CA THR A 234 10.55 -5.61 9.86
C THR A 234 11.67 -4.58 9.82
N TRP A 235 12.40 -4.54 8.72
CA TRP A 235 13.31 -3.47 8.36
C TRP A 235 12.57 -2.27 7.79
N PHE A 236 13.10 -1.07 8.03
CA PHE A 236 12.62 0.19 7.46
C PHE A 236 13.81 0.97 6.91
N MET A 237 13.64 1.59 5.75
CA MET A 237 14.61 2.54 5.21
C MET A 237 14.62 3.80 6.08
N ASP A 238 15.80 4.35 6.31
CA ASP A 238 15.98 5.61 7.02
C ASP A 238 15.41 6.78 6.20
N ARG A 239 14.34 7.40 6.71
CA ARG A 239 13.65 8.50 6.04
C ARG A 239 14.58 9.64 5.70
N GLU A 240 15.48 9.99 6.62
CA GLU A 240 16.40 11.11 6.40
C GLU A 240 17.23 10.87 5.13
N GLN A 241 17.67 9.63 4.88
CA GLN A 241 18.46 9.27 3.70
C GLN A 241 17.62 9.12 2.43
N VAL A 242 16.30 8.89 2.55
CA VAL A 242 15.38 8.79 1.40
C VAL A 242 14.90 10.16 0.95
N ASP A 243 14.43 10.98 1.89
CA ASP A 243 13.85 12.30 1.62
C ASP A 243 14.93 13.39 1.42
N HIS A 244 16.09 13.23 2.07
CA HIS A 244 17.22 14.16 1.98
C HIS A 244 18.54 13.39 1.79
N PRO A 245 18.80 12.86 0.58
CA PRO A 245 19.97 12.05 0.30
C PRO A 245 21.25 12.90 0.19
N VAL A 246 21.58 13.67 1.23
CA VAL A 246 22.82 14.44 1.34
C VAL A 246 23.54 14.16 2.66
N ASP A 247 24.87 14.16 2.64
CA ASP A 247 25.69 14.05 3.85
C ASP A 247 25.84 15.39 4.57
N THR A 248 26.59 15.39 5.69
CA THR A 248 26.84 16.59 6.50
C THR A 248 27.63 17.67 5.77
N ASP A 249 28.37 17.30 4.73
CA ASP A 249 29.19 18.20 3.92
C ASP A 249 28.39 18.70 2.68
N GLY A 250 27.15 18.26 2.53
CA GLY A 250 26.24 18.65 1.44
C GLY A 250 26.46 17.88 0.15
N ASN A 251 27.18 16.75 0.15
CA ASN A 251 27.31 15.88 -1.02
C ASN A 251 26.15 14.88 -1.09
N LEU A 252 25.80 14.42 -2.29
CA LEU A 252 24.81 13.35 -2.43
C LEU A 252 25.26 12.08 -1.71
N LEU A 253 24.35 11.48 -0.93
CA LEU A 253 24.55 10.16 -0.38
C LEU A 253 24.69 9.11 -1.50
N PRO A 254 25.37 7.97 -1.21
CA PRO A 254 25.37 6.83 -2.11
C PRO A 254 23.94 6.42 -2.50
N VAL A 255 23.80 5.86 -3.70
CA VAL A 255 22.51 5.43 -4.25
C VAL A 255 21.97 4.15 -3.59
N TYR A 256 21.84 4.13 -2.26
CA TYR A 256 21.53 2.93 -1.47
C TYR A 256 20.32 2.16 -1.97
N PHE A 257 19.31 2.85 -2.50
CA PHE A 257 18.16 2.21 -3.13
C PHE A 257 18.53 1.40 -4.39
N LEU A 258 19.38 1.95 -5.26
CA LEU A 258 19.90 1.23 -6.43
C LEU A 258 20.92 0.17 -6.02
N GLU A 259 21.77 0.45 -5.03
CA GLU A 259 22.73 -0.53 -4.50
C GLU A 259 21.98 -1.74 -3.93
N MET A 260 20.91 -1.53 -3.17
CA MET A 260 20.05 -2.57 -2.63
C MET A 260 19.54 -3.51 -3.73
N CYS A 261 18.98 -2.94 -4.81
CA CYS A 261 18.52 -3.72 -5.96
C CYS A 261 19.69 -4.41 -6.69
N ALA A 262 20.85 -3.75 -6.77
CA ALA A 262 22.06 -4.28 -7.41
C ALA A 262 22.82 -5.32 -6.54
N MET A 263 22.62 -5.38 -5.23
CA MET A 263 23.20 -6.40 -4.35
C MET A 263 22.32 -7.64 -4.25
N PHE A 264 20.99 -7.48 -4.39
CA PHE A 264 20.07 -8.59 -4.25
C PHE A 264 20.11 -9.57 -5.43
N ASP A 265 20.37 -10.86 -5.15
CA ASP A 265 20.49 -11.93 -6.14
C ASP A 265 19.27 -12.88 -6.20
N GLY A 266 18.23 -12.58 -5.41
CA GLY A 266 17.04 -13.43 -5.28
C GLY A 266 17.05 -14.34 -4.04
N LYS A 267 18.21 -14.54 -3.40
CA LYS A 267 18.39 -15.49 -2.29
C LYS A 267 19.14 -14.90 -1.09
N ASN A 268 19.81 -13.77 -1.26
CA ASN A 268 20.72 -13.17 -0.27
C ASN A 268 20.12 -12.00 0.54
N ALA A 269 18.79 -11.91 0.71
CA ALA A 269 18.16 -10.71 1.27
C ALA A 269 18.70 -10.30 2.64
N GLN A 270 18.94 -11.27 3.53
CA GLN A 270 19.48 -11.00 4.87
C GLN A 270 20.87 -10.35 4.83
N ALA A 271 21.74 -10.80 3.92
CA ALA A 271 23.05 -10.19 3.75
C ALA A 271 22.93 -8.74 3.25
N VAL A 272 21.97 -8.47 2.35
CA VAL A 272 21.68 -7.12 1.87
C VAL A 272 21.17 -6.23 3.00
N TYR A 273 20.25 -6.72 3.85
CA TYR A 273 19.76 -5.96 5.02
C TYR A 273 20.89 -5.62 5.97
N GLN A 274 21.72 -6.59 6.33
CA GLN A 274 22.82 -6.39 7.27
C GLN A 274 23.84 -5.38 6.74
N GLU A 275 24.23 -5.49 5.47
CA GLU A 275 25.20 -4.56 4.89
C GLU A 275 24.66 -3.13 4.80
N LEU A 276 23.40 -2.96 4.37
CA LEU A 276 22.78 -1.64 4.31
C LEU A 276 22.41 -1.10 5.69
N SER A 277 22.18 -1.95 6.69
CA SER A 277 22.02 -1.52 8.09
C SER A 277 23.35 -1.03 8.66
N ARG A 278 24.46 -1.70 8.35
CA ARG A 278 25.83 -1.24 8.72
C ARG A 278 26.15 0.11 8.10
N LYS A 279 25.64 0.39 6.90
CA LYS A 279 25.71 1.70 6.22
C LYS A 279 24.71 2.73 6.77
N GLY A 280 23.87 2.35 7.73
CA GLY A 280 22.86 3.21 8.36
C GLY A 280 21.55 3.34 7.58
N PHE A 281 21.44 2.78 6.37
CA PHE A 281 20.25 2.92 5.52
C PHE A 281 19.09 2.07 6.01
N PHE A 282 19.36 0.90 6.62
CA PHE A 282 18.34 0.04 7.21
C PHE A 282 18.29 0.04 8.74
N HIS A 283 17.06 0.26 9.19
CA HIS A 283 16.49 0.35 10.50
C HIS A 283 15.56 -0.72 11.08
N SER A 284 15.62 -1.08 12.37
CA SER A 284 14.51 -1.83 12.98
C SER A 284 14.43 -1.61 14.49
N PHE A 285 13.21 -1.57 15.04
CA PHE A 285 12.98 -1.65 16.50
C PHE A 285 12.91 -3.10 17.01
N VAL A 286 12.81 -4.08 16.11
CA VAL A 286 12.85 -5.52 16.42
C VAL A 286 14.26 -6.05 16.15
N PRO A 287 14.92 -6.70 17.13
CA PRO A 287 16.21 -7.36 16.91
C PRO A 287 16.14 -8.43 15.82
N ASP A 288 17.22 -8.56 15.05
CA ASP A 288 17.37 -9.55 13.95
C ASP A 288 16.15 -9.59 13.03
N ALA A 289 15.68 -8.43 12.57
CA ALA A 289 14.57 -8.34 11.63
C ALA A 289 14.88 -9.10 10.33
N GLN A 290 13.86 -9.71 9.74
CA GLN A 290 14.04 -10.60 8.58
C GLN A 290 13.16 -10.26 7.38
N ASN A 291 12.32 -9.23 7.46
CA ASN A 291 11.43 -8.84 6.36
C ASN A 291 11.61 -7.37 6.01
N PHE A 292 11.35 -7.02 4.75
CA PHE A 292 11.24 -5.62 4.32
C PHE A 292 10.15 -5.47 3.28
N VAL A 293 9.17 -4.61 3.58
CA VAL A 293 8.03 -4.30 2.71
C VAL A 293 7.96 -2.82 2.38
N ALA A 294 9.08 -2.27 1.88
CA ALA A 294 9.19 -0.87 1.45
C ALA A 294 8.81 0.18 2.51
N GLY A 295 8.91 -0.16 3.80
CA GLY A 295 8.62 0.77 4.89
C GLY A 295 9.74 1.80 5.04
N ILE A 296 9.38 3.06 5.30
CA ILE A 296 10.31 4.17 5.57
C ILE A 296 10.00 4.74 6.96
N ALA A 297 10.97 4.81 7.86
CA ALA A 297 10.79 5.37 9.21
C ALA A 297 11.93 6.35 9.54
N SER A 298 11.70 7.28 10.46
CA SER A 298 12.80 8.08 11.03
C SER A 298 13.44 7.33 12.20
N LYS A 299 14.66 7.72 12.52
CA LYS A 299 15.35 7.21 13.72
C LYS A 299 14.53 7.46 14.99
N GLN A 300 13.88 8.62 15.10
CA GLN A 300 13.03 8.97 16.24
C GLN A 300 11.82 8.04 16.40
N GLU A 301 11.15 7.65 15.30
CA GLU A 301 10.03 6.70 15.36
C GLU A 301 10.50 5.33 15.85
N ILE A 302 11.66 4.87 15.36
CA ILE A 302 12.27 3.61 15.78
C ILE A 302 12.67 3.65 17.26
N GLU A 303 13.30 4.74 17.71
CA GLU A 303 13.69 4.92 19.12
C GLU A 303 12.47 4.96 20.04
N THR A 304 11.40 5.63 19.63
CA THR A 304 10.12 5.63 20.35
C THR A 304 9.60 4.21 20.53
N CYS A 305 9.62 3.41 19.47
CA CYS A 305 9.17 2.01 19.53
C CYS A 305 10.08 1.14 20.42
N ARG A 306 11.41 1.30 20.32
CA ARG A 306 12.37 0.59 21.17
C ARG A 306 12.19 0.93 22.64
N ALA A 307 12.01 2.21 22.97
CA ALA A 307 11.76 2.67 24.33
C ALA A 307 10.44 2.12 24.87
N ALA A 308 9.38 2.16 24.06
CA ALA A 308 8.05 1.71 24.47
C ALA A 308 7.98 0.19 24.72
N LEU A 309 8.66 -0.61 23.90
CA LEU A 309 8.62 -2.06 24.00
C LEU A 309 9.75 -2.65 24.85
N THR A 310 10.94 -2.06 24.89
CA THR A 310 12.10 -2.59 25.62
C THR A 310 12.30 -4.10 25.32
N GLU A 311 12.25 -4.96 26.34
CA GLU A 311 12.34 -6.43 26.25
C GLU A 311 10.98 -7.12 25.97
N ARG A 312 9.90 -6.36 25.82
CA ARG A 312 8.52 -6.87 25.70
C ARG A 312 8.11 -7.20 24.27
N THR A 313 9.09 -7.50 23.43
CA THR A 313 8.89 -7.91 22.04
C THR A 313 9.23 -9.39 21.90
N ARG A 314 8.29 -10.18 21.40
CA ARG A 314 8.50 -11.59 21.09
C ARG A 314 8.42 -11.82 19.58
N LYS A 315 9.42 -12.50 19.02
CA LYS A 315 9.38 -12.97 17.63
C LYS A 315 8.49 -14.21 17.52
N GLY A 316 7.78 -14.32 16.41
CA GLY A 316 6.82 -15.39 16.13
C GLY A 316 5.48 -14.85 15.63
N HIS A 317 4.66 -15.74 15.10
CA HIS A 317 3.37 -15.43 14.47
C HIS A 317 2.23 -15.92 15.37
N LEU A 318 1.27 -15.05 15.67
CA LEU A 318 0.05 -15.46 16.37
C LEU A 318 -0.75 -16.42 15.48
N VAL A 319 -1.02 -17.63 15.98
CA VAL A 319 -1.79 -18.67 15.29
C VAL A 319 -3.19 -18.77 15.84
N ASP A 320 -3.34 -18.78 17.17
CA ASP A 320 -4.64 -18.76 17.83
C ASP A 320 -4.51 -18.32 19.29
N ILE A 321 -5.65 -18.15 19.96
CA ILE A 321 -5.75 -18.07 21.41
C ILE A 321 -6.55 -19.28 21.87
N GLU A 322 -6.00 -19.99 22.85
CA GLU A 322 -6.62 -21.18 23.42
C GLU A 322 -6.97 -20.92 24.89
N GLU A 323 -8.08 -21.51 25.34
CA GLU A 323 -8.37 -21.64 26.77
C GLU A 323 -7.90 -23.01 27.26
N SER A 324 -7.12 -23.01 28.34
CA SER A 324 -6.59 -24.20 28.99
C SER A 324 -6.93 -24.18 30.48
N ALA A 325 -6.63 -25.26 31.21
CA ALA A 325 -6.85 -25.34 32.66
C ALA A 325 -6.12 -24.21 33.43
N ASP A 326 -4.97 -23.76 32.91
CA ASP A 326 -4.15 -22.71 33.51
C ASP A 326 -4.55 -21.29 33.06
N GLY A 327 -5.63 -21.17 32.26
CA GLY A 327 -6.15 -19.91 31.73
C GLY A 327 -5.95 -19.75 30.22
N LEU A 328 -6.08 -18.51 29.74
CA LEU A 328 -5.90 -18.17 28.33
C LEU A 328 -4.42 -18.14 27.96
N ARG A 329 -4.11 -18.62 26.75
CA ARG A 329 -2.76 -18.58 26.19
C ARG A 329 -2.79 -18.32 24.69
N MET A 330 -1.87 -17.50 24.21
CA MET A 330 -1.61 -17.32 22.78
C MET A 330 -0.73 -18.46 22.27
N LYS A 331 -1.17 -19.12 21.22
CA LYS A 331 -0.35 -20.05 20.43
C LYS A 331 0.44 -19.22 19.42
N VAL A 332 1.76 -19.22 19.56
CA VAL A 332 2.68 -18.43 18.72
C VAL A 332 3.61 -19.38 17.97
N ARG A 333 3.55 -19.36 16.64
CA ARG A 333 4.47 -20.13 15.80
C ARG A 333 5.82 -19.44 15.71
N SER A 334 6.90 -20.19 15.83
CA SER A 334 8.27 -19.69 15.70
C SER A 334 8.52 -19.04 14.31
N PRO A 335 9.50 -18.12 14.20
CA PRO A 335 9.89 -17.51 12.94
C PRO A 335 10.29 -18.49 11.81
N ASP A 336 10.86 -19.64 12.17
CA ASP A 336 11.25 -20.71 11.23
C ASP A 336 10.07 -21.62 10.82
N GLY A 337 8.91 -21.42 11.44
CA GLY A 337 7.68 -22.18 11.18
C GLY A 337 7.64 -23.59 11.78
N GLN A 338 8.68 -24.03 12.49
CA GLN A 338 8.83 -25.42 12.92
C GLN A 338 8.15 -25.73 14.26
N THR A 339 8.07 -24.76 15.16
CA THR A 339 7.58 -24.98 16.54
C THR A 339 6.48 -24.00 16.92
N HIS A 340 5.73 -24.38 17.96
CA HIS A 340 4.76 -23.50 18.59
C HIS A 340 5.12 -23.32 20.05
N ASP A 341 5.14 -22.06 20.47
CA ASP A 341 5.24 -21.66 21.86
C ASP A 341 3.88 -21.19 22.36
N TYR A 342 3.70 -21.25 23.68
CA TYR A 342 2.51 -20.75 24.36
C TYR A 342 2.87 -19.58 25.27
N VAL A 343 2.18 -18.47 25.08
CA VAL A 343 2.38 -17.24 25.87
C VAL A 343 1.14 -17.01 26.73
N PRO A 344 1.25 -16.91 28.06
CA PRO A 344 0.13 -16.59 28.92
C PRO A 344 -0.56 -15.30 28.50
N LEU A 345 -1.89 -15.29 28.54
CA LEU A 345 -2.71 -14.15 28.17
C LEU A 345 -3.72 -13.86 29.28
N GLU A 346 -3.76 -12.61 29.74
CA GLU A 346 -4.77 -12.21 30.72
C GLU A 346 -6.14 -12.02 30.06
N ARG A 347 -7.20 -12.47 30.73
CA ARG A 347 -8.58 -12.11 30.36
C ARG A 347 -8.75 -10.59 30.41
N GLY A 348 -9.44 -10.05 29.42
CA GLY A 348 -9.59 -8.60 29.22
C GLY A 348 -8.42 -7.94 28.47
N SER A 349 -7.40 -8.69 28.03
CA SER A 349 -6.32 -8.13 27.22
C SER A 349 -6.82 -7.54 25.90
N PHE A 350 -6.14 -6.49 25.43
CA PHE A 350 -6.39 -5.86 24.13
C PHE A 350 -5.45 -6.45 23.09
N LEU A 351 -5.97 -6.88 21.94
CA LEU A 351 -5.18 -7.37 20.80
C LEU A 351 -5.42 -6.46 19.60
N ILE A 352 -4.41 -5.69 19.24
CA ILE A 352 -4.45 -4.77 18.10
C ILE A 352 -3.83 -5.48 16.90
N ASN A 353 -4.68 -5.80 15.92
CA ASN A 353 -4.26 -6.44 14.69
C ASN A 353 -3.51 -5.46 13.77
N CYS A 354 -2.19 -5.42 13.87
CA CYS A 354 -1.31 -4.59 13.05
C CYS A 354 -0.60 -5.39 11.94
N THR A 355 -1.05 -6.62 11.66
CA THR A 355 -0.50 -7.46 10.60
C THR A 355 -0.82 -6.88 9.23
N ASP A 356 -0.21 -7.39 8.16
CA ASP A 356 -0.61 -7.03 6.81
C ASP A 356 -2.06 -7.51 6.53
N ASN A 357 -2.74 -6.82 5.63
CA ASN A 357 -4.07 -7.16 5.12
C ASN A 357 -4.10 -7.23 3.60
N VAL A 358 -2.96 -7.10 2.92
CA VAL A 358 -2.86 -7.46 1.50
C VAL A 358 -3.02 -8.99 1.39
N ILE A 359 -4.04 -9.43 0.65
CA ILE A 359 -4.30 -10.85 0.44
C ILE A 359 -3.53 -11.32 -0.79
N GLU A 360 -2.87 -12.47 -0.68
CA GLU A 360 -2.18 -13.07 -1.81
C GLU A 360 -3.17 -13.49 -2.90
N GLY A 361 -2.89 -13.11 -4.15
CA GLY A 361 -3.77 -13.42 -5.28
C GLY A 361 -5.07 -12.60 -5.33
N GLN A 362 -5.15 -11.51 -4.56
CA GLN A 362 -6.32 -10.63 -4.51
C GLN A 362 -6.60 -9.87 -5.81
N LEU A 363 -5.60 -9.76 -6.67
CA LEU A 363 -5.77 -9.32 -8.05
C LEU A 363 -5.65 -10.53 -8.95
N ASP A 364 -6.75 -10.93 -9.57
CA ASP A 364 -6.67 -11.73 -10.79
C ASP A 364 -5.91 -10.88 -11.82
N VAL A 365 -4.81 -11.43 -12.35
CA VAL A 365 -4.03 -10.74 -13.39
C VAL A 365 -4.95 -10.58 -14.60
N GLN A 366 -5.31 -9.33 -14.92
CA GLN A 366 -6.05 -8.99 -16.13
C GLN A 366 -5.11 -8.40 -17.16
N PRO A 367 -5.40 -8.54 -18.47
CA PRO A 367 -4.70 -7.81 -19.51
C PRO A 367 -4.72 -6.31 -19.22
N ILE A 368 -3.57 -5.63 -19.35
CA ILE A 368 -3.48 -4.18 -19.14
C ILE A 368 -4.44 -3.44 -20.07
N ILE A 369 -4.56 -3.90 -21.31
CA ILE A 369 -5.55 -3.42 -22.26
C ILE A 369 -6.39 -4.61 -22.72
N SER A 370 -7.71 -4.43 -22.84
CA SER A 370 -8.57 -5.37 -23.54
C SER A 370 -8.20 -5.49 -25.03
N ASP A 371 -8.53 -6.63 -25.63
CA ASP A 371 -8.26 -6.91 -27.06
C ASP A 371 -8.84 -5.83 -28.00
N ASP A 372 -9.95 -5.20 -27.63
CA ASP A 372 -10.60 -4.15 -28.40
C ASP A 372 -10.11 -2.72 -28.08
N GLY A 373 -9.14 -2.58 -27.18
CA GLY A 373 -8.54 -1.31 -26.79
C GLY A 373 -9.41 -0.41 -25.91
N ARG A 374 -10.57 -0.87 -25.42
CA ARG A 374 -11.55 -0.01 -24.70
C ARG A 374 -11.52 -0.10 -23.18
N VAL A 375 -10.87 -1.11 -22.63
CA VAL A 375 -10.72 -1.29 -21.18
C VAL A 375 -9.25 -1.20 -20.80
N LEU A 376 -8.91 -0.30 -19.88
CA LEU A 376 -7.59 -0.15 -19.31
C LEU A 376 -7.56 -0.66 -17.86
N ASN A 377 -6.77 -1.68 -17.59
CA ASN A 377 -6.48 -2.19 -16.25
C ASN A 377 -5.17 -1.58 -15.74
N THR A 378 -5.28 -0.62 -14.82
CA THR A 378 -4.11 0.08 -14.26
C THR A 378 -3.47 -0.67 -13.08
N GLN A 379 -3.67 -1.99 -12.99
CA GLN A 379 -3.46 -2.92 -11.85
C GLN A 379 -2.02 -2.99 -11.30
N ASN A 380 -1.50 -1.83 -10.88
CA ASN A 380 -0.19 -1.61 -10.31
C ASN A 380 1.02 -2.17 -11.08
N PRO A 381 1.09 -2.13 -12.43
CA PRO A 381 2.22 -2.70 -13.15
C PRO A 381 3.55 -1.99 -12.89
N LEU A 382 3.52 -0.71 -12.54
CA LEU A 382 4.73 0.01 -12.15
C LEU A 382 5.07 -0.20 -10.66
N ARG A 383 4.36 -1.11 -9.97
CA ARG A 383 4.43 -1.35 -8.52
C ARG A 383 4.18 -0.12 -7.62
N HIS A 384 3.73 0.97 -8.23
CA HIS A 384 3.21 2.16 -7.56
C HIS A 384 1.87 2.57 -8.20
N SER A 385 0.76 2.52 -7.45
CA SER A 385 -0.58 2.49 -8.06
C SER A 385 -0.98 3.83 -8.69
N GLY A 386 -0.61 4.95 -8.08
CA GLY A 386 -0.89 6.28 -8.63
C GLY A 386 -0.12 6.53 -9.92
N LEU A 387 1.21 6.32 -9.87
CA LEU A 387 2.08 6.46 -11.04
C LEU A 387 1.69 5.51 -12.18
N SER A 388 1.33 4.27 -11.83
CA SER A 388 0.78 3.30 -12.77
C SER A 388 -0.44 3.85 -13.49
N ALA A 389 -1.44 4.32 -12.74
CA ALA A 389 -2.66 4.84 -13.32
C ALA A 389 -2.42 6.11 -14.15
N HIS A 390 -1.58 7.03 -13.68
CA HIS A 390 -1.27 8.28 -14.36
C HIS A 390 -0.60 8.04 -15.72
N LEU A 391 0.54 7.35 -15.75
CA LEU A 391 1.33 7.17 -16.97
C LEU A 391 0.63 6.26 -17.97
N GLN A 392 0.00 5.17 -17.53
CA GLN A 392 -0.73 4.27 -18.43
C GLN A 392 -1.96 4.93 -19.03
N THR A 393 -2.68 5.76 -18.27
CA THR A 393 -3.85 6.46 -18.82
C THR A 393 -3.42 7.43 -19.90
N HIS A 394 -2.34 8.19 -19.68
CA HIS A 394 -1.73 9.03 -20.71
C HIS A 394 -1.33 8.22 -21.96
N ALA A 395 -0.57 7.14 -21.79
CA ALA A 395 -0.13 6.31 -22.91
C ALA A 395 -1.31 5.68 -23.67
N TRP A 396 -2.37 5.26 -22.96
CA TRP A 396 -3.54 4.64 -23.54
C TRP A 396 -4.34 5.62 -24.42
N PHE A 397 -4.62 6.83 -23.93
CA PHE A 397 -5.31 7.85 -24.73
C PHE A 397 -4.50 8.33 -25.93
N LEU A 398 -3.18 8.26 -25.85
CA LEU A 398 -2.27 8.59 -26.97
C LEU A 398 -2.07 7.41 -27.95
N GLY A 399 -2.58 6.21 -27.66
CA GLY A 399 -2.33 5.02 -28.48
C GLY A 399 -0.89 4.51 -28.43
N LEU A 400 -0.17 4.80 -27.34
CA LEU A 400 1.26 4.50 -27.17
C LEU A 400 1.53 3.31 -26.24
N LEU A 401 0.49 2.69 -25.70
CA LEU A 401 0.65 1.61 -24.73
C LEU A 401 0.94 0.27 -25.42
N ASP A 402 0.51 0.09 -26.67
CA ASP A 402 0.74 -1.11 -27.48
C ASP A 402 2.24 -1.40 -27.68
N GLY A 403 2.62 -2.65 -27.48
CA GLY A 403 4.02 -3.11 -27.56
C GLY A 403 4.84 -2.84 -26.29
N VAL A 404 4.48 -1.81 -25.52
CA VAL A 404 5.20 -1.42 -24.30
C VAL A 404 4.77 -2.27 -23.11
N TRP A 405 3.47 -2.41 -22.89
CA TRP A 405 2.96 -3.13 -21.71
C TRP A 405 3.31 -4.62 -21.74
N GLN A 406 3.46 -5.21 -22.93
CA GLN A 406 3.90 -6.61 -23.09
C GLN A 406 5.34 -6.84 -22.61
N GLN A 407 6.14 -5.78 -22.46
CA GLN A 407 7.52 -5.85 -21.98
C GLN A 407 7.63 -5.67 -20.47
N TYR A 408 6.54 -5.30 -19.79
CA TYR A 408 6.55 -5.14 -18.34
C TYR A 408 6.89 -6.45 -17.64
N ILE A 409 7.74 -6.35 -16.63
CA ILE A 409 8.01 -7.46 -15.73
C ILE A 409 6.82 -7.60 -14.78
N VAL A 410 6.21 -8.78 -14.81
CA VAL A 410 5.10 -9.16 -13.93
C VAL A 410 5.61 -10.17 -12.93
N ASN A 411 5.25 -9.99 -11.64
CA ASN A 411 5.46 -10.94 -10.53
C ASN A 411 6.66 -11.89 -10.72
N PRO A 412 7.92 -11.48 -10.44
CA PRO A 412 9.05 -12.38 -10.50
C PRO A 412 8.85 -13.54 -9.50
N PRO A 413 9.53 -14.69 -9.68
CA PRO A 413 9.53 -15.77 -8.70
C PRO A 413 9.88 -15.22 -7.33
N TRP A 414 8.89 -15.14 -6.45
CA TRP A 414 9.05 -14.55 -5.14
C TRP A 414 9.44 -15.69 -4.20
N ASN A 415 10.56 -15.55 -3.47
CA ASN A 415 10.74 -16.35 -2.26
C ASN A 415 9.77 -15.82 -1.19
N TYR A 416 8.50 -16.22 -1.31
CA TYR A 416 7.40 -15.78 -0.46
C TYR A 416 7.68 -16.05 1.02
N HIS A 417 8.62 -16.95 1.32
CA HIS A 417 9.09 -17.12 2.67
C HIS A 417 9.70 -15.84 3.19
N GLN A 418 10.57 -15.06 2.52
CA GLN A 418 11.27 -13.94 3.17
C GLN A 418 10.59 -12.56 3.03
N LYS A 419 9.59 -12.42 2.15
CA LYS A 419 8.83 -11.16 1.94
C LYS A 419 9.72 -9.95 1.60
N ASP A 420 10.77 -10.17 0.82
CA ASP A 420 11.70 -9.10 0.45
C ASP A 420 11.18 -8.33 -0.77
N THR A 421 10.90 -7.03 -0.61
CA THR A 421 10.39 -6.21 -1.72
C THR A 421 11.48 -5.63 -2.62
N PHE A 422 12.74 -6.05 -2.49
CA PHE A 422 13.86 -5.54 -3.28
C PHE A 422 13.63 -5.65 -4.79
N MET A 423 13.14 -6.82 -5.23
CA MET A 423 12.82 -7.02 -6.64
C MET A 423 11.65 -6.16 -7.12
N LEU A 424 10.67 -5.92 -6.25
CA LEU A 424 9.55 -5.04 -6.59
C LEU A 424 10.05 -3.62 -6.85
N GLN A 425 11.02 -3.15 -6.08
CA GLN A 425 11.62 -1.83 -6.26
C GLN A 425 12.42 -1.73 -7.56
N GLY A 426 13.16 -2.77 -7.93
CA GLY A 426 13.78 -2.86 -9.27
C GLY A 426 12.75 -2.77 -10.39
N ILE A 427 11.60 -3.44 -10.22
CA ILE A 427 10.50 -3.42 -11.19
C ILE A 427 9.87 -2.03 -11.32
N VAL A 428 9.72 -1.27 -10.22
CA VAL A 428 9.26 0.14 -10.28
C VAL A 428 10.09 0.90 -11.30
N GLY A 429 11.43 0.88 -11.14
CA GLY A 429 12.35 1.59 -12.02
C GLY A 429 12.28 1.09 -13.47
N HIS A 430 12.29 -0.23 -13.67
CA HIS A 430 12.28 -0.81 -15.01
C HIS A 430 10.99 -0.54 -15.79
N ASN A 431 9.83 -0.85 -15.22
CA ASN A 431 8.55 -0.67 -15.91
C ASN A 431 8.25 0.83 -16.11
N THR A 432 8.62 1.68 -15.14
CA THR A 432 8.51 3.15 -15.30
C THR A 432 9.37 3.65 -16.45
N ARG A 433 10.61 3.16 -16.59
CA ARG A 433 11.47 3.51 -17.73
C ARG A 433 10.86 3.10 -19.07
N LEU A 434 10.27 1.90 -19.16
CA LEU A 434 9.66 1.41 -20.40
C LEU A 434 8.51 2.32 -20.85
N ILE A 435 7.60 2.71 -19.95
CA ILE A 435 6.50 3.61 -20.32
C ILE A 435 6.96 5.05 -20.55
N SER A 436 7.93 5.54 -19.76
CA SER A 436 8.49 6.87 -19.96
C SER A 436 9.20 7.00 -21.31
N ALA A 437 9.75 5.91 -21.86
CA ALA A 437 10.41 5.93 -23.16
C ALA A 437 9.48 6.22 -24.35
N VAL A 438 8.16 6.03 -24.18
CA VAL A 438 7.17 6.30 -25.22
C VAL A 438 6.34 7.56 -24.96
N LEU A 439 6.33 8.08 -23.74
CA LEU A 439 5.53 9.24 -23.39
C LEU A 439 6.21 10.56 -23.78
N PRO A 440 5.44 11.59 -24.17
CA PRO A 440 5.94 12.95 -24.36
C PRO A 440 6.70 13.48 -23.14
N THR A 441 7.83 14.13 -23.37
CA THR A 441 8.72 14.68 -22.33
C THR A 441 7.99 15.68 -21.42
N GLU A 442 7.02 16.43 -21.97
CA GLU A 442 6.24 17.42 -21.22
C GLU A 442 5.37 16.76 -20.13
N ILE A 443 4.80 15.59 -20.43
CA ILE A 443 4.02 14.82 -19.44
C ILE A 443 4.93 14.33 -18.33
N LEU A 444 6.13 13.84 -18.68
CA LEU A 444 7.11 13.35 -17.72
C LEU A 444 7.65 14.47 -16.83
N ALA A 445 8.03 15.60 -17.43
CA ALA A 445 8.54 16.77 -16.73
C ALA A 445 7.51 17.38 -15.77
N ALA A 446 6.22 17.34 -16.13
CA ALA A 446 5.14 17.80 -15.26
C ALA A 446 4.78 16.80 -14.14
N THR A 447 5.16 15.52 -14.25
CA THR A 447 4.77 14.49 -13.29
C THR A 447 5.59 14.59 -12.01
N LYS A 448 4.98 15.17 -10.97
CA LYS A 448 5.63 15.41 -9.66
C LYS A 448 6.08 14.15 -8.94
N GLY A 449 5.39 13.03 -9.15
CA GLY A 449 5.78 11.72 -8.61
C GLY A 449 7.11 11.17 -9.16
N LEU A 450 7.67 11.79 -10.20
CA LEU A 450 9.01 11.51 -10.73
C LEU A 450 10.04 12.57 -10.30
N GLY A 451 9.62 13.59 -9.54
CA GLY A 451 10.47 14.68 -9.10
C GLY A 451 11.41 14.28 -7.97
N HIS A 452 12.41 15.13 -7.74
CA HIS A 452 13.37 14.99 -6.64
C HIS A 452 13.15 16.07 -5.58
N PRO A 453 13.64 15.87 -4.34
CA PRO A 453 13.72 16.93 -3.35
C PRO A 453 14.35 18.20 -3.95
N PRO A 454 13.80 19.40 -3.67
CA PRO A 454 14.40 20.64 -4.13
C PRO A 454 15.75 20.88 -3.45
N GLY A 455 16.67 21.53 -4.16
CA GLY A 455 17.96 21.95 -3.61
C GLY A 455 19.00 20.84 -3.45
N LEU A 456 18.81 19.68 -4.11
CA LEU A 456 19.88 18.68 -4.19
C LEU A 456 21.09 19.24 -4.95
N PRO A 457 22.32 18.95 -4.49
CA PRO A 457 23.54 19.32 -5.19
C PRO A 457 23.63 18.59 -6.55
N ALA A 458 24.44 19.13 -7.46
CA ALA A 458 24.71 18.46 -8.72
C ALA A 458 25.41 17.12 -8.47
N PRO A 459 25.03 16.04 -9.19
CA PRO A 459 25.67 14.75 -9.02
C PRO A 459 27.13 14.79 -9.50
N THR A 460 28.03 14.19 -8.73
CA THR A 460 29.44 14.07 -9.11
C THR A 460 29.65 13.01 -10.19
N PRO A 461 30.77 13.04 -10.94
CA PRO A 461 31.10 11.97 -11.89
C PRO A 461 31.13 10.57 -11.26
N GLU A 462 31.62 10.45 -10.02
CA GLU A 462 31.67 9.19 -9.27
C GLU A 462 30.26 8.69 -8.93
N TRP A 463 29.39 9.60 -8.49
CA TRP A 463 28.00 9.28 -8.19
C TRP A 463 27.26 8.78 -9.44
N LEU A 464 27.43 9.48 -10.57
CA LEU A 464 26.86 9.08 -11.87
C LEU A 464 27.43 7.74 -12.35
N ALA A 465 28.73 7.51 -12.20
CA ALA A 465 29.35 6.24 -12.54
C ALA A 465 28.74 5.10 -11.72
N ARG A 466 28.50 5.32 -10.42
CA ARG A 466 27.87 4.33 -9.53
C ARG A 466 26.42 4.05 -9.90
N VAL A 467 25.64 5.08 -10.26
CA VAL A 467 24.27 4.91 -10.77
C VAL A 467 24.28 4.07 -12.04
N LYS A 468 25.16 4.38 -12.99
CA LYS A 468 25.30 3.63 -14.24
C LYS A 468 25.67 2.17 -13.98
N GLU A 469 26.58 1.91 -13.06
CA GLU A 469 26.96 0.56 -12.66
C GLU A 469 25.77 -0.22 -12.07
N CYS A 470 25.09 0.35 -11.06
CA CYS A 470 23.95 -0.31 -10.41
C CYS A 470 22.81 -0.56 -11.39
N THR A 471 22.46 0.43 -12.21
CA THR A 471 21.40 0.29 -13.22
C THR A 471 21.75 -0.77 -14.28
N THR A 472 23.02 -0.90 -14.67
CA THR A 472 23.47 -1.96 -15.58
C THR A 472 23.33 -3.34 -14.94
N LEU A 473 23.71 -3.50 -13.67
CA LEU A 473 23.57 -4.77 -12.95
C LEU A 473 22.10 -5.17 -12.81
N ILE A 474 21.23 -4.21 -12.46
CA ILE A 474 19.79 -4.42 -12.35
C ILE A 474 19.20 -4.83 -13.71
N ALA A 475 19.54 -4.11 -14.79
CA ALA A 475 19.08 -4.41 -16.14
C ALA A 475 19.49 -5.83 -16.57
N LYS A 476 20.75 -6.22 -16.36
CA LYS A 476 21.24 -7.57 -16.67
C LYS A 476 20.48 -8.66 -15.92
N ARG A 477 20.11 -8.43 -14.66
CA ARG A 477 19.29 -9.39 -13.90
C ARG A 477 17.86 -9.45 -14.42
N HIS A 478 17.26 -8.31 -14.74
CA HIS A 478 15.93 -8.27 -15.32
C HIS A 478 15.83 -9.02 -16.65
N GLU A 479 16.89 -9.03 -17.45
CA GLU A 479 16.96 -9.85 -18.68
C GLU A 479 16.88 -11.35 -18.40
N THR A 480 17.39 -11.80 -17.25
CA THR A 480 17.35 -13.22 -16.82
C THR A 480 16.06 -13.62 -16.10
N MET A 481 15.17 -12.67 -15.80
CA MET A 481 13.93 -12.97 -15.10
C MET A 481 12.88 -13.50 -16.06
N GLU A 482 12.13 -14.50 -15.60
CA GLU A 482 10.93 -14.96 -16.31
C GLU A 482 9.96 -13.79 -16.46
N LYS A 483 9.67 -13.44 -17.72
CA LYS A 483 8.69 -12.43 -18.05
C LYS A 483 7.32 -13.11 -18.12
N ALA A 484 6.67 -13.29 -16.98
CA ALA A 484 5.23 -13.56 -16.99
C ALA A 484 4.54 -12.38 -17.69
N ARG A 485 3.53 -12.64 -18.52
CA ARG A 485 2.78 -11.61 -19.24
C ARG A 485 1.47 -11.32 -18.51
N TYR A 486 0.99 -10.08 -18.61
CA TYR A 486 -0.36 -9.71 -18.14
C TYR A 486 -1.50 -10.46 -18.85
N THR A 487 -1.19 -11.25 -19.89
CA THR A 487 -2.13 -12.13 -20.60
C THR A 487 -2.13 -13.57 -20.12
N ASP A 488 -1.19 -13.96 -19.26
CA ASP A 488 -1.12 -15.34 -18.79
C ASP A 488 -2.20 -15.54 -17.71
N LYS A 489 -3.24 -16.32 -18.05
CA LYS A 489 -4.45 -16.54 -17.21
C LYS A 489 -4.19 -17.22 -15.86
N ALA A 490 -2.99 -17.75 -15.65
CA ALA A 490 -2.59 -18.42 -14.42
C ALA A 490 -1.23 -17.89 -13.96
N SER A 491 -1.09 -17.63 -12.66
CA SER A 491 0.22 -17.35 -12.07
C SER A 491 1.08 -18.63 -12.16
N PRO A 492 2.32 -18.55 -12.68
CA PRO A 492 3.19 -19.72 -12.76
C PRO A 492 3.73 -20.19 -11.40
N PHE A 493 3.45 -19.45 -10.31
CA PHE A 493 3.97 -19.76 -8.98
C PHE A 493 2.91 -20.42 -8.09
N PRO A 494 3.16 -21.63 -7.55
CA PRO A 494 2.26 -22.27 -6.62
C PRO A 494 2.12 -21.44 -5.33
N ARG A 495 0.89 -21.26 -4.86
CA ARG A 495 0.58 -20.49 -3.64
C ARG A 495 0.61 -21.42 -2.42
N GLU A 496 1.33 -21.05 -1.37
CA GLU A 496 1.31 -21.78 -0.10
C GLU A 496 0.23 -21.23 0.85
N ASN A 497 -0.74 -22.05 1.20
CA ASN A 497 -1.63 -21.77 2.33
C ASN A 497 -0.88 -22.02 3.64
N LYS A 498 -0.73 -21.01 4.49
CA LYS A 498 -0.25 -21.18 5.89
C LYS A 498 -1.39 -20.94 6.88
N GLU A 499 -1.23 -21.37 8.12
CA GLU A 499 -2.20 -21.07 9.19
C GLU A 499 -1.65 -19.94 10.08
N VAL A 500 -2.06 -18.69 9.86
CA VAL A 500 -1.78 -17.55 10.77
C VAL A 500 -2.98 -16.62 10.87
N LEU A 501 -3.18 -15.99 12.02
CA LEU A 501 -4.20 -14.95 12.20
C LEU A 501 -3.63 -13.59 11.83
N GLY A 502 -4.16 -12.98 10.77
CA GLY A 502 -3.66 -11.72 10.25
C GLY A 502 -2.37 -11.88 9.43
N GLY A 503 -2.25 -11.14 8.33
CA GLY A 503 -1.25 -11.37 7.29
C GLY A 503 0.21 -11.26 7.74
N ASN A 504 0.93 -12.37 7.58
CA ASN A 504 2.06 -12.45 6.65
C ASN A 504 2.12 -13.86 6.02
N ILE A 505 1.04 -14.11 5.26
CA ILE A 505 0.67 -15.23 4.38
C ILE A 505 0.32 -16.51 5.12
N GLY A 506 -0.94 -16.57 5.53
CA GLY A 506 -1.67 -17.78 5.84
C GLY A 506 -3.16 -17.54 5.69
N ALA A 507 -3.85 -18.40 4.95
CA ALA A 507 -5.30 -18.35 4.82
C ALA A 507 -5.92 -19.07 6.02
N ARG A 508 -6.65 -18.35 6.88
CA ARG A 508 -7.90 -18.94 7.38
C ARG A 508 -8.92 -18.75 6.27
N GLY A 509 -9.06 -19.75 5.41
CA GLY A 509 -10.29 -19.90 4.65
C GLY A 509 -11.41 -20.10 5.66
N CYS A 510 -12.36 -19.17 5.72
CA CYS A 510 -13.66 -19.51 6.28
C CYS A 510 -14.27 -20.53 5.31
N GLY A 511 -14.49 -21.75 5.81
CA GLY A 511 -15.50 -22.63 5.25
C GLY A 511 -16.89 -22.03 5.41
#